data_AF-A0A5M8SMP6-F1
#
_entry.id   AF-A0A5M8SMP6-F1
#
_cell.length_a   1.000
_cell.length_b   1.000
_cell.length_c   1.000
_cell.angle_alpha   90.00
_cell.angle_beta   90.00
_cell.angle_gamma   90.00
#
_symmetry.space_group_name_H-M   'P 1'
#
loop_
_entity.id
_entity.type
_entity.pdbx_description
1 polymer ?
#
loop_
_entity_poly.entity_id
_entity_poly.type
_entity_poly.pdbx_seq_one_letter_code
_entity_poly.pdbx_strand_id
1 'polypeptide(L)'
;MIFSREYIGYLGRRTVKHLIEAKFITSSDLKATEEHVVQALTDELSLEDRINEEVRVILEAYSDEMRKTGAQYQEMFKKVKTELARKYKAVL
;
A
#
# COMPACT_ATOMS: atom_id res chain seq x y z
N MET A 1 -8.62 -3.23 1.56
CA MET A 1 -8.56 -1.75 1.44
C MET A 1 -9.06 -1.08 2.70
N ILE A 2 -8.17 -0.44 3.45
CA ILE A 2 -8.50 0.38 4.64
C ILE A 2 -9.17 1.71 4.21
N PHE A 3 -8.89 2.19 2.99
CA PHE A 3 -9.45 3.43 2.44
C PHE A 3 -10.45 3.14 1.32
N SER A 4 -11.54 3.91 1.25
CA SER A 4 -12.46 3.81 0.11
C SER A 4 -11.82 4.40 -1.15
N ARG A 5 -12.17 3.86 -2.33
CA ARG A 5 -11.69 4.38 -3.62
C ARG A 5 -12.03 5.85 -3.84
N GLU A 6 -13.21 6.27 -3.37
CA GLU A 6 -13.65 7.66 -3.43
C GLU A 6 -12.76 8.59 -2.58
N TYR A 7 -12.34 8.12 -1.41
CA TYR A 7 -11.46 8.88 -0.51
C TYR A 7 -10.05 9.00 -1.08
N ILE A 8 -9.51 7.94 -1.68
CA ILE A 8 -8.21 7.97 -2.40
C ILE A 8 -8.28 8.95 -3.57
N GLY A 9 -9.37 8.92 -4.34
CA GLY A 9 -9.62 9.87 -5.42
C GLY A 9 -9.65 11.32 -4.94
N TYR A 10 -10.32 11.58 -3.81
CA TYR A 10 -10.35 12.91 -3.20
C TYR A 10 -8.95 13.37 -2.75
N LEU A 11 -8.21 12.49 -2.07
CA LEU A 11 -6.85 12.80 -1.59
C LEU A 11 -5.89 13.08 -2.74
N GLY A 12 -5.87 12.24 -3.77
CA GLY A 12 -4.99 12.44 -4.94
C GLY A 12 -5.22 13.80 -5.61
N ARG A 13 -6.48 14.16 -5.86
CA ARG A 13 -6.83 15.48 -6.42
C ARG A 13 -6.42 16.63 -5.53
N ARG A 14 -6.69 16.53 -4.22
CA ARG A 14 -6.33 17.58 -3.26
C ARG A 14 -4.82 17.78 -3.17
N THR A 15 -4.05 16.70 -3.19
CA THR A 15 -2.59 16.73 -3.18
C THR A 15 -2.03 17.41 -4.42
N VAL A 16 -2.52 17.06 -5.62
CA VAL A 16 -2.08 17.70 -6.88
C VAL A 16 -2.37 19.20 -6.86
N LYS A 17 -3.58 19.61 -6.46
CA LYS A 17 -3.93 21.03 -6.33
C LYS A 17 -3.01 21.78 -5.37
N HIS A 18 -2.75 21.19 -4.20
CA HIS A 18 -1.88 21.81 -3.21
C HIS A 18 -0.42 21.95 -3.70
N LEU A 19 0.09 20.94 -4.42
CA LEU A 19 1.44 20.98 -5.00
C LEU A 19 1.58 22.07 -6.08
N ILE A 20 0.52 22.31 -6.85
CA ILE A 20 0.48 23.39 -7.85
C ILE A 20 0.39 24.76 -7.16
N GLU A 21 -0.49 24.91 -6.16
CA GLU A 21 -0.62 26.15 -5.38
C GLU A 21 0.69 26.53 -4.69
N ALA A 22 1.40 25.54 -4.14
CA ALA A 22 2.71 25.71 -3.53
C ALA A 22 3.86 25.87 -4.55
N LYS A 23 3.55 25.86 -5.86
CA LYS A 23 4.51 26.00 -6.97
C LYS A 23 5.61 24.93 -7.02
N PHE A 24 5.38 23.76 -6.42
CA PHE A 24 6.30 22.63 -6.49
C PHE A 24 6.24 21.91 -7.84
N ILE A 25 5.07 21.90 -8.48
CA ILE A 25 4.86 21.29 -9.80
C ILE A 25 4.13 22.26 -10.72
N THR A 26 4.39 22.14 -12.03
CA THR A 26 3.61 22.79 -13.08
C THR A 26 3.00 21.70 -13.96
N SER A 27 1.70 21.81 -14.25
CA SER A 27 0.98 20.85 -15.07
C SER A 27 0.32 21.56 -16.25
N SER A 28 0.53 21.05 -17.46
CA SER A 28 -0.14 21.51 -18.68
C SER A 28 -1.58 21.01 -18.77
N ASP A 29 -1.87 19.84 -18.21
CA ASP A 29 -3.22 19.27 -18.07
C ASP A 29 -3.44 18.86 -16.61
N LEU A 30 -4.27 19.61 -15.90
CA LEU A 30 -4.56 19.33 -14.50
C LEU A 30 -5.28 18.00 -14.31
N LYS A 31 -6.20 17.68 -15.22
CA LYS A 31 -7.08 16.51 -15.10
C LYS A 31 -6.29 15.23 -15.33
N ALA A 32 -5.43 15.20 -16.34
CA ALA A 32 -4.55 14.07 -16.60
C ALA A 32 -3.59 13.79 -15.42
N THR A 33 -3.01 14.85 -14.82
CA THR A 33 -2.12 14.70 -13.66
C THR A 33 -2.86 14.21 -12.42
N GLU A 34 -4.08 14.72 -12.17
CA GLU A 34 -4.94 14.22 -11.10
C GLU A 34 -5.27 12.73 -11.29
N GLU A 35 -5.64 12.31 -12.50
CA GLU A 35 -5.94 10.91 -12.82
C GLU A 35 -4.72 10.01 -12.64
N HIS A 36 -3.53 10.42 -13.11
CA HIS A 36 -2.29 9.67 -12.93
C HIS A 36 -1.92 9.49 -11.46
N VAL A 37 -2.06 10.54 -10.63
CA VAL A 37 -1.75 10.45 -9.20
C VAL A 37 -2.76 9.55 -8.48
N VAL A 38 -4.05 9.67 -8.80
CA VAL A 38 -5.08 8.80 -8.21
C VAL A 38 -4.85 7.33 -8.61
N GLN A 39 -4.49 7.08 -9.86
CA GLN A 39 -4.17 5.73 -10.34
C GLN A 39 -2.95 5.16 -9.62
N ALA A 40 -1.86 5.92 -9.53
CA ALA A 40 -0.65 5.50 -8.82
C ALA A 40 -0.92 5.19 -7.34
N LEU A 41 -1.68 6.04 -6.65
CA LEU A 41 -2.09 5.78 -5.25
C LEU A 41 -2.96 4.52 -5.12
N THR A 42 -3.86 4.31 -6.08
CA THR A 42 -4.75 3.13 -6.08
C THR A 42 -3.94 1.85 -6.31
N ASP A 43 -2.97 1.88 -7.22
CA ASP A 43 -2.11 0.75 -7.52
C ASP A 43 -1.23 0.38 -6.33
N GLU A 44 -0.63 1.37 -5.65
CA GLU A 44 0.20 1.15 -4.47
C GLU A 44 -0.61 0.56 -3.31
N LEU A 45 -1.79 1.13 -3.00
CA LEU A 45 -2.66 0.62 -1.93
C LEU A 45 -3.19 -0.78 -2.25
N SER A 46 -3.46 -1.07 -3.53
CA SER A 46 -3.89 -2.40 -3.96
C SER A 46 -2.76 -3.43 -3.86
N LEU A 47 -1.52 -3.01 -4.12
CA LEU A 47 -0.33 -3.84 -3.92
C LEU A 47 -0.13 -4.14 -2.43
N GLU A 48 -0.28 -3.15 -1.55
CA GLU A 48 -0.19 -3.36 -0.10
C GLU A 48 -1.24 -4.37 0.38
N ASP A 49 -2.50 -4.23 -0.05
CA ASP A 49 -3.55 -5.18 0.30
C ASP A 49 -3.20 -6.60 -0.15
N ARG A 50 -2.66 -6.78 -1.36
CA ARG A 50 -2.22 -8.09 -1.85
C ARG A 50 -1.11 -8.67 -0.99
N ILE A 51 -0.12 -7.86 -0.62
CA ILE A 51 0.96 -8.27 0.29
C ILE A 51 0.38 -8.70 1.64
N ASN A 52 -0.56 -7.93 2.20
CA ASN A 52 -1.18 -8.26 3.49
C ASN A 52 -1.95 -9.58 3.43
N GLU A 53 -2.67 -9.87 2.35
CA GLU A 53 -3.37 -11.15 2.16
C GLU A 53 -2.38 -12.30 1.99
N GLU A 54 -1.31 -12.13 1.22
CA GLU A 54 -0.26 -13.16 1.10
C GLU A 54 0.43 -13.46 2.44
N VAL A 55 0.69 -12.43 3.26
CA VAL A 55 1.23 -12.64 4.62
C VAL A 55 0.27 -13.51 5.44
N ARG A 56 -1.04 -13.27 5.37
CA ARG A 56 -2.04 -14.06 6.12
C ARG A 56 -2.05 -15.52 5.68
N VAL A 57 -2.08 -15.78 4.38
CA VAL A 57 -2.05 -17.14 3.83
C VAL A 57 -0.78 -17.89 4.27
N ILE A 58 0.37 -17.20 4.26
CA ILE A 58 1.62 -17.78 4.75
C ILE A 58 1.50 -18.12 6.24
N LEU A 59 1.07 -17.18 7.08
CA LEU A 59 0.96 -17.42 8.52
C LEU A 59 -0.06 -18.50 8.88
N GLU A 60 -1.14 -18.64 8.11
CA GLU A 60 -2.08 -19.76 8.24
C GLU A 60 -1.41 -21.09 7.92
N ALA A 61 -0.63 -21.18 6.85
CA ALA A 61 0.13 -22.38 6.50
C ALA A 61 1.18 -22.75 7.58
N TYR A 62 1.76 -21.75 8.25
CA TYR A 62 2.75 -21.92 9.31
C TYR A 62 2.14 -21.97 10.73
N SER A 63 0.80 -22.00 10.89
CA SER A 63 0.15 -21.87 12.20
C SER A 63 0.53 -22.97 13.19
N ASP A 64 0.67 -24.20 12.70
CA ASP A 64 1.03 -25.35 13.54
C ASP A 64 2.50 -25.32 13.96
N GLU A 65 3.37 -24.81 13.09
CA GLU A 65 4.80 -24.65 13.39
C GLU A 65 5.03 -23.51 14.38
N MET A 66 4.29 -22.40 14.25
CA MET A 66 4.28 -21.31 15.23
C MET A 66 3.79 -21.79 16.61
N ARG A 67 2.76 -22.64 16.66
CA ARG A 67 2.29 -23.24 17.92
C ARG A 67 3.35 -24.14 18.56
N LYS A 68 4.08 -24.92 17.76
CA LYS A 68 5.16 -25.79 18.27
C LYS A 68 6.40 -25.02 18.74
N THR A 69 6.72 -23.91 18.09
CA THR A 69 7.89 -23.08 18.40
C THR A 69 7.62 -21.98 19.43
N GLY A 70 6.34 -21.75 19.80
CA GLY A 70 5.94 -20.67 20.71
C GLY A 70 6.11 -19.28 20.09
N ALA A 71 6.25 -19.18 18.76
CA ALA A 71 6.48 -17.92 18.07
C ALA A 71 5.24 -17.03 18.09
N GLN A 72 5.43 -15.74 18.39
CA GLN A 72 4.33 -14.78 18.43
C GLN A 72 3.90 -14.41 17.00
N TYR A 73 2.61 -14.56 16.70
CA TYR A 73 2.01 -14.22 15.40
C TYR A 73 2.38 -12.80 14.93
N GLN A 74 2.36 -11.82 15.82
CA GLN A 74 2.70 -10.43 15.53
C GLN A 74 4.15 -10.24 15.05
N GLU A 75 5.11 -10.98 15.62
CA GLU A 75 6.51 -10.89 15.21
C GLU A 75 6.73 -11.55 13.85
N MET A 76 6.10 -12.71 13.62
CA MET A 76 6.17 -13.42 12.35
C MET A 76 5.50 -12.62 11.23
N PHE A 77 4.37 -11.98 11.51
CA PHE A 77 3.69 -11.08 10.58
C PHE A 77 4.60 -9.95 10.12
N LYS A 78 5.30 -9.29 11.04
CA LYS A 78 6.26 -8.22 10.69
C LYS A 78 7.40 -8.75 9.82
N LYS A 79 7.99 -9.89 10.17
CA LYS A 79 9.10 -10.51 9.40
C LYS A 79 8.67 -10.87 7.97
N VAL A 80 7.56 -11.61 7.83
CA VAL A 80 7.05 -12.06 6.52
C VAL A 80 6.59 -10.86 5.69
N LYS A 81 5.93 -9.86 6.28
CA LYS A 81 5.55 -8.62 5.58
C LYS A 81 6.80 -7.90 5.03
N THR A 82 7.88 -7.84 5.81
CA THR A 82 9.13 -7.18 5.39
C THR A 82 9.80 -7.92 4.23
N GLU A 83 9.84 -9.25 4.29
CA GLU A 83 10.40 -10.09 3.21
C GLU A 83 9.57 -10.00 1.92
N LEU A 84 8.24 -10.06 2.02
CA LEU A 84 7.35 -9.90 0.87
C LEU A 84 7.45 -8.49 0.28
N ALA A 85 7.49 -7.45 1.11
CA ALA A 85 7.65 -6.07 0.63
C ALA A 85 8.93 -5.88 -0.18
N ARG A 86 10.05 -6.44 0.31
CA ARG A 86 11.33 -6.46 -0.42
C ARG A 86 11.21 -7.17 -1.76
N LYS A 87 10.53 -8.33 -1.79
CA LYS A 87 10.33 -9.11 -3.02
C LYS A 87 9.49 -8.36 -4.05
N TYR A 88 8.44 -7.67 -3.61
CA TYR A 88 7.58 -6.86 -4.46
C TYR A 88 8.15 -5.47 -4.79
N LYS A 89 9.33 -5.12 -4.24
CA LYS A 89 9.92 -3.77 -4.32
C LYS A 89 8.93 -2.67 -3.88
N ALA A 90 7.95 -3.03 -3.06
CA ALA A 90 7.00 -2.08 -2.51
C ALA A 90 7.74 -1.21 -1.49
N VAL A 91 7.59 0.11 -1.60
CA VAL A 91 8.16 1.04 -0.62
C VAL A 91 7.11 1.20 0.48
N LEU A 92 7.19 0.33 1.51
CA LEU A 92 6.35 0.41 2.71
C LEU A 92 6.94 1.37 3.75
#